data_AF-A0A146KWR8-F1
#
_entry.id   AF-A0A146KWR8-F1
#
_cell.length_a   1.000
_cell.length_b   1.000
_cell.length_c   1.000
_cell.angle_alpha   90.00
_cell.angle_beta   90.00
_cell.angle_gamma   90.00
#
_symmetry.space_group_name_H-M   'P 1'
#
loop_
_entity.id
_entity.type
_entity.pdbx_description
1 polymer ?
#
loop_
_entity_poly.entity_id
_entity_poly.type
_entity_poly.pdbx_seq_one_letter_code
_entity_poly.pdbx_strand_id
1 'polypeptide(L)'
;MYNAAIAEGSDDDNCEVFKDEVALPTIKCQWQHKYQPRKPAYLNKVKTGYDWNRYNQSHYDKENPPPKVVQGYQFNIFYNDLIDPNCTPKYWLEASPDNNPNFCIIRFSAGPPYQDIAFKIVQKKWQTSPQRGFRCNFVRGVFSLWFNFNRIWYRR
;
A
#
# COMPACT_ATOMS: atom_id res chain seq x y z
N MET A 1 19.59 -18.99 -6.16
CA MET A 1 18.58 -18.96 -7.22
C MET A 1 17.18 -18.88 -6.61
N TYR A 2 16.76 -17.70 -6.12
CA TYR A 2 15.46 -17.51 -5.44
C TYR A 2 14.73 -16.22 -5.87
N ASN A 3 15.07 -15.65 -7.03
CA ASN A 3 14.52 -14.36 -7.46
C ASN A 3 13.56 -14.45 -8.67
N ALA A 4 13.13 -15.63 -9.09
CA ALA A 4 12.42 -15.80 -10.37
C ALA A 4 10.96 -16.29 -10.27
N ALA A 5 10.42 -16.60 -9.08
CA ALA A 5 9.12 -17.31 -8.98
C ALA A 5 7.97 -16.52 -8.33
N ILE A 6 8.08 -15.20 -8.15
CA ILE A 6 6.98 -14.36 -7.58
C ILE A 6 6.44 -13.37 -8.63
N ALA A 7 6.75 -13.58 -9.92
CA ALA A 7 6.37 -12.68 -11.00
C ALA A 7 5.37 -13.29 -12.00
N GLU A 8 4.67 -14.37 -11.65
CA GLU A 8 3.59 -14.88 -12.50
C GLU A 8 2.23 -14.54 -11.89
N GLY A 9 1.47 -13.69 -12.60
CA GLY A 9 0.03 -13.56 -12.38
C GLY A 9 -0.49 -12.20 -11.94
N SER A 10 -0.05 -11.09 -12.55
CA SER A 10 -0.98 -10.03 -13.01
C SER A 10 -0.18 -8.98 -13.80
N ASP A 11 -0.03 -9.18 -15.10
CA ASP A 11 0.27 -8.10 -16.05
C ASP A 11 -1.00 -7.23 -16.16
N ASP A 12 -1.29 -6.50 -15.09
CA ASP A 12 -2.26 -5.42 -15.12
C ASP A 12 -1.45 -4.18 -15.51
N ASP A 13 -1.51 -3.78 -16.78
CA ASP A 13 -0.80 -2.64 -17.40
C ASP A 13 -0.98 -1.30 -16.65
N ASN A 14 -1.80 -1.28 -15.60
CA ASN A 14 -2.11 -0.14 -14.78
C ASN A 14 -1.53 -0.20 -13.35
N CYS A 15 -0.61 -1.13 -13.07
CA CYS A 15 0.12 -1.17 -11.80
C CYS A 15 1.51 -0.52 -11.94
N GLU A 16 1.74 0.59 -11.24
CA GLU A 16 3.01 1.32 -11.27
C GLU A 16 3.75 1.16 -9.93
N VAL A 17 5.09 1.22 -9.93
CA VAL A 17 5.89 1.13 -8.70
C VAL A 17 5.70 2.40 -7.87
N PHE A 18 5.40 2.23 -6.59
CA PHE A 18 5.06 3.33 -5.68
C PHE A 18 6.13 3.52 -4.60
N LYS A 19 6.63 4.76 -4.41
CA LYS A 19 7.74 5.07 -3.49
C LYS A 19 7.54 6.34 -2.65
N ASP A 20 6.29 6.76 -2.39
CA ASP A 20 6.02 7.95 -1.56
C ASP A 20 6.09 7.61 -0.06
N GLU A 21 7.30 7.35 0.40
CA GLU A 21 7.58 7.10 1.80
C GLU A 21 7.56 8.42 2.60
N VAL A 22 6.94 8.37 3.78
CA VAL A 22 6.91 9.50 4.72
C VAL A 22 7.96 9.27 5.80
N ALA A 23 8.82 10.25 6.00
CA ALA A 23 9.81 10.22 7.08
C ALA A 23 9.12 10.21 8.44
N LEU A 24 9.29 9.13 9.19
CA LEU A 24 8.82 9.03 10.58
C LEU A 24 9.92 9.54 11.52
N PRO A 25 9.54 10.18 12.65
CA PRO A 25 10.52 10.54 13.67
C PRO A 25 11.17 9.27 14.23
N THR A 26 12.49 9.27 14.33
CA THR A 26 13.25 8.14 14.89
C THR A 26 12.91 7.98 16.37
N ILE A 27 12.05 7.01 16.69
CA ILE A 27 11.77 6.66 18.09
C ILE A 27 12.89 5.76 18.59
N LYS A 28 13.57 6.17 19.67
CA LYS A 28 14.54 5.31 20.36
C LYS A 28 13.80 4.22 21.11
N CYS A 29 13.78 3.01 20.57
CA CYS A 29 13.14 1.87 21.23
C CYS A 29 14.12 1.13 22.15
N GLN A 30 13.63 0.57 23.25
CA GLN A 30 14.47 -0.12 24.27
C GLN A 30 15.29 -1.30 23.69
N TRP A 31 14.85 -1.88 22.58
CA TRP A 31 15.54 -2.97 21.88
C TRP A 31 16.74 -2.50 21.03
N GLN A 32 16.88 -1.21 20.76
CA GLN A 32 17.95 -0.68 19.89
C GLN A 32 19.36 -0.91 20.46
N HIS A 33 19.47 -1.12 21.77
CA HIS A 33 20.73 -1.50 22.42
C HIS A 33 21.12 -2.96 22.16
N LYS A 34 20.16 -3.82 21.79
CA LYS A 34 20.36 -5.26 21.56
C LYS A 34 20.50 -5.60 20.08
N TYR A 35 19.81 -4.86 19.21
CA TYR A 35 19.76 -5.14 17.78
C TYR A 35 19.93 -3.85 16.97
N GLN A 36 20.69 -3.93 15.88
CA GLN A 36 20.83 -2.83 14.92
C GLN A 36 19.48 -2.58 14.23
N PRO A 37 18.90 -1.37 14.33
CA PRO A 37 17.64 -1.03 13.65
C PRO A 37 17.79 -1.15 12.13
N ARG A 38 16.88 -1.90 11.50
CA ARG A 38 16.87 -2.10 10.04
C ARG A 38 15.60 -1.55 9.43
N LYS A 39 15.72 -1.00 8.23
CA LYS A 39 14.57 -0.64 7.41
C LYS A 39 14.11 -1.87 6.62
N PRO A 40 12.83 -2.25 6.67
CA PRO A 40 12.32 -3.37 5.88
C PRO A 40 12.39 -3.06 4.38
N ALA A 41 12.65 -4.08 3.57
CA ALA A 41 12.50 -3.97 2.13
C ALA A 41 11.00 -3.99 1.78
N TYR A 42 10.60 -3.31 0.70
CA TYR A 42 9.23 -3.32 0.24
C TYR A 42 9.14 -3.26 -1.28
N LEU A 43 8.05 -3.81 -1.82
CA LEU A 43 7.65 -3.72 -3.21
C LEU A 43 6.20 -3.24 -3.24
N ASN A 44 6.03 -1.92 -3.28
CA ASN A 44 4.73 -1.29 -3.32
C ASN A 44 4.33 -1.00 -4.77
N LYS A 45 3.08 -1.30 -5.11
CA LYS A 45 2.47 -0.93 -6.38
C LYS A 45 1.24 -0.07 -6.15
N VAL A 46 1.06 0.94 -6.98
CA VAL A 46 -0.16 1.73 -7.06
C VAL A 46 -0.95 1.27 -8.28
N LYS A 47 -2.21 0.91 -8.06
CA LYS A 47 -3.12 0.57 -9.15
C LYS A 47 -3.77 1.86 -9.62
N THR A 48 -3.45 2.30 -10.82
CA THR A 48 -4.07 3.45 -11.48
C THR A 48 -5.12 2.95 -12.47
N GLY A 49 -5.92 3.85 -13.03
CA GLY A 49 -6.84 3.49 -14.10
C GLY A 49 -7.79 4.62 -14.43
N TYR A 50 -8.54 4.46 -15.51
CA TYR A 50 -9.48 5.47 -15.99
C TYR A 50 -10.83 5.34 -15.27
N ASP A 51 -11.39 6.47 -14.84
CA ASP A 51 -12.77 6.52 -14.33
C ASP A 51 -13.70 7.07 -15.41
N TRP A 52 -14.38 6.21 -16.14
CA TRP A 52 -15.37 6.59 -17.15
C TRP A 52 -16.72 6.95 -16.51
N ASN A 53 -16.74 8.02 -15.71
CA ASN A 53 -17.99 8.59 -15.20
C ASN A 53 -18.71 9.38 -16.32
N ARG A 54 -19.98 9.78 -16.09
CA ARG A 54 -20.81 10.45 -17.11
C ARG A 54 -20.18 11.75 -17.65
N TYR A 55 -19.48 12.49 -16.79
CA TYR A 55 -18.76 13.71 -17.17
C TYR A 55 -17.55 13.37 -18.05
N ASN A 56 -16.77 12.37 -17.67
CA ASN A 56 -15.61 11.96 -18.45
C ASN A 56 -16.03 11.37 -19.80
N GLN A 57 -17.15 10.66 -19.87
CA GLN A 57 -17.71 10.15 -21.13
C GLN A 57 -18.14 11.24 -22.12
N SER A 58 -18.41 12.48 -21.66
CA SER A 58 -18.77 13.59 -22.56
C SER A 58 -17.56 14.43 -23.01
N HIS A 59 -16.41 14.27 -22.36
CA HIS A 59 -15.22 15.10 -22.59
C HIS A 59 -14.01 14.33 -23.10
N TYR A 60 -13.99 13.01 -22.93
CA TYR A 60 -12.87 12.15 -23.29
C TYR A 60 -13.34 10.98 -24.14
N ASP A 61 -12.45 10.53 -25.04
CA ASP A 61 -12.67 9.42 -25.96
C ASP A 61 -11.58 8.36 -25.79
N LYS A 62 -11.68 7.25 -26.51
CA LYS A 62 -10.67 6.16 -26.42
C LYS A 62 -9.27 6.60 -26.82
N GLU A 63 -9.16 7.55 -27.75
CA GLU A 63 -7.88 8.09 -28.23
C GLU A 63 -7.30 9.16 -27.29
N ASN A 64 -8.18 9.85 -26.55
CA ASN A 64 -7.83 10.88 -25.57
C ASN A 64 -8.49 10.55 -24.24
N PRO A 65 -8.02 9.52 -23.51
CA PRO A 65 -8.65 9.07 -22.29
C PRO A 65 -8.50 10.11 -21.17
N PRO A 66 -9.37 10.08 -20.14
CA PRO A 66 -9.24 10.97 -18.99
C PRO A 66 -7.92 10.73 -18.25
N PRO A 67 -7.46 11.66 -17.41
CA PRO A 67 -6.31 11.42 -16.54
C PRO A 67 -6.51 10.17 -15.67
N LYS A 68 -5.46 9.36 -15.53
CA LYS A 68 -5.51 8.16 -14.66
C LYS A 68 -5.73 8.58 -13.21
N VAL A 69 -6.61 7.87 -12.52
CA VAL A 69 -6.88 8.03 -11.10
C VAL A 69 -6.38 6.82 -10.32
N VAL A 70 -5.98 7.02 -9.07
CA VAL A 70 -5.62 5.91 -8.18
C VAL A 70 -6.88 5.11 -7.83
N GLN A 71 -6.86 3.82 -8.16
CA GLN A 71 -7.93 2.86 -7.91
C GLN A 71 -7.63 1.96 -6.70
N GLY A 72 -6.37 1.81 -6.30
CA GLY A 72 -5.99 0.96 -5.17
C GLY A 72 -4.49 0.93 -4.93
N TYR A 73 -4.09 0.22 -3.88
CA TYR A 73 -2.70 0.03 -3.51
C TYR A 73 -2.41 -1.44 -3.21
N GLN A 74 -1.19 -1.86 -3.51
CA GLN A 74 -0.66 -3.17 -3.17
C GLN A 74 0.67 -2.98 -2.45
N PHE A 75 0.64 -3.16 -1.13
CA PHE A 75 1.84 -3.14 -0.29
C PHE A 75 2.35 -4.57 -0.12
N ASN A 76 3.63 -4.78 -0.40
CA ASN A 76 4.34 -6.00 -0.05
C ASN A 76 5.59 -5.61 0.72
N ILE A 77 5.63 -5.92 2.01
CA ILE A 77 6.72 -5.56 2.91
C ILE A 77 7.41 -6.84 3.37
N PHE A 78 8.73 -6.86 3.29
CA PHE A 78 9.56 -8.01 3.57
C PHE A 78 10.23 -7.86 4.95
N TYR A 79 9.90 -8.79 5.83
CA TYR A 79 10.37 -8.94 7.20
C TYR A 79 11.04 -10.30 7.40
N ASN A 80 12.09 -10.57 6.62
CA ASN A 80 12.77 -11.87 6.60
C ASN A 80 13.54 -12.17 7.90
N ASP A 81 14.00 -11.14 8.61
CA ASP A 81 14.86 -11.26 9.81
C ASP A 81 14.11 -10.92 11.12
N LEU A 82 12.81 -11.20 11.20
CA LEU A 82 12.03 -11.00 12.43
C LEU A 82 12.58 -11.90 13.55
N ILE A 83 12.84 -11.30 14.72
CA ILE A 83 13.33 -12.05 15.88
C ILE A 83 12.26 -13.00 16.40
N ASP A 84 11.02 -12.53 16.46
CA ASP A 84 9.86 -13.37 16.78
C ASP A 84 8.99 -13.53 15.53
N PRO A 85 9.05 -14.68 14.83
CA PRO A 85 8.24 -14.92 13.63
C PRO A 85 6.74 -15.02 13.94
N ASN A 86 6.33 -15.17 15.20
CA ASN A 86 4.91 -15.15 15.60
C ASN A 86 4.36 -13.72 15.72
N CYS A 87 5.24 -12.71 15.81
CA CYS A 87 4.84 -11.32 15.87
C CYS A 87 4.32 -10.87 14.50
N THR A 88 3.00 -10.75 14.39
CA THR A 88 2.35 -10.35 13.14
C THR A 88 2.45 -8.83 12.97
N PRO A 89 2.94 -8.33 11.81
CA PRO A 89 2.95 -6.91 11.52
C PRO A 89 1.56 -6.29 11.56
N LYS A 90 1.48 -5.09 12.13
CA LYS A 90 0.26 -4.29 12.25
C LYS A 90 0.38 -3.04 11.39
N TYR A 91 -0.77 -2.51 10.99
CA TYR A 91 -0.85 -1.25 10.25
C TYR A 91 -1.88 -0.32 10.85
N TRP A 92 -1.66 0.98 10.68
CA TRP A 92 -2.52 2.05 11.19
C TRP A 92 -2.70 3.13 10.13
N LEU A 93 -3.83 3.81 10.17
CA LEU A 93 -4.08 5.00 9.35
C LEU A 93 -4.01 6.24 10.23
N GLU A 94 -3.11 7.14 9.88
CA GLU A 94 -2.87 8.42 10.55
C GLU A 94 -3.29 9.56 9.61
N ALA A 95 -3.71 10.70 10.18
CA ALA A 95 -4.01 11.89 9.41
C ALA A 95 -2.73 12.42 8.74
N SER A 96 -2.85 13.03 7.56
CA SER A 96 -1.70 13.66 6.92
C SER A 96 -1.23 14.88 7.74
N PRO A 97 0.09 15.11 7.88
CA PRO A 97 0.63 16.26 8.61
C PRO A 97 0.22 17.59 7.97
N ASP A 98 -0.02 17.56 6.66
CA ASP A 98 -0.49 18.71 5.86
C ASP A 98 -1.99 19.04 6.10
N ASN A 99 -2.67 18.28 6.97
CA ASN A 99 -4.11 18.37 7.26
C ASN A 99 -5.00 18.35 5.99
N ASN A 100 -4.53 17.66 4.94
CA ASN A 100 -5.25 17.56 3.67
C ASN A 100 -6.22 16.37 3.74
N PRO A 101 -7.55 16.58 3.66
CA PRO A 101 -8.54 15.51 3.81
C PRO A 101 -8.52 14.50 2.64
N ASN A 102 -7.80 14.80 1.55
CA ASN A 102 -7.67 13.89 0.42
C ASN A 102 -6.59 12.82 0.63
N PHE A 103 -5.72 12.98 1.63
CA PHE A 103 -4.57 12.09 1.85
C PHE A 103 -4.46 11.69 3.32
N CYS A 104 -4.12 10.43 3.55
CA CYS A 104 -3.76 9.91 4.87
C CYS A 104 -2.41 9.19 4.81
N ILE A 105 -1.84 8.89 5.98
CA ILE A 105 -0.61 8.14 6.09
C ILE A 105 -0.96 6.74 6.56
N ILE A 106 -0.45 5.73 5.86
CA ILE A 106 -0.49 4.35 6.34
C ILE A 106 0.86 3.99 6.94
N ARG A 107 0.87 3.58 8.22
CA ARG A 107 2.06 3.18 8.96
C ARG A 107 2.04 1.69 9.20
N PHE A 108 3.18 1.03 8.98
CA PHE A 108 3.39 -0.40 9.22
C PHE A 108 4.42 -0.61 10.31
N SER A 109 4.14 -1.54 11.22
CA SER A 109 5.00 -1.89 12.35
C SER A 109 5.03 -3.41 12.56
N ALA A 110 6.21 -4.00 12.55
CA ALA A 110 6.41 -5.44 12.74
C ALA A 110 7.06 -5.82 14.07
N GLY A 111 7.76 -4.88 14.71
CA GLY A 111 8.58 -5.13 15.89
C GLY A 111 10.08 -5.28 15.57
N PRO A 112 10.91 -5.61 16.57
CA PRO A 112 12.37 -5.66 16.42
C PRO A 112 12.81 -6.73 15.40
N PRO A 113 13.86 -6.49 14.60
CA PRO A 113 14.74 -5.31 14.55
C PRO A 113 14.26 -4.22 13.56
N TYR A 114 13.06 -4.36 13.02
CA TYR A 114 12.58 -3.50 11.96
C TYR A 114 12.04 -2.17 12.50
N GLN A 115 12.40 -1.09 11.82
CA GLN A 115 11.78 0.21 12.02
C GLN A 115 10.42 0.27 11.35
N ASP A 116 9.54 1.09 11.91
CA ASP A 116 8.26 1.39 11.30
C ASP A 116 8.47 2.13 9.98
N ILE A 117 7.63 1.82 9.00
CA ILE A 117 7.62 2.53 7.70
C ILE A 117 6.25 3.13 7.47
N ALA A 118 6.19 4.26 6.79
CA ALA A 118 4.94 4.93 6.49
C ALA A 118 4.88 5.42 5.05
N PHE A 119 3.69 5.43 4.48
CA PHE A 119 3.45 5.89 3.11
C PHE A 119 2.26 6.85 3.05
N LYS A 120 2.34 7.86 2.19
CA LYS A 120 1.22 8.79 1.94
C LYS A 120 0.28 8.15 0.93
N ILE A 121 -0.99 7.96 1.26
CA ILE A 121 -1.99 7.36 0.37
C ILE A 121 -3.22 8.24 0.23
N VAL A 122 -3.98 8.04 -0.84
CA VAL A 122 -5.28 8.71 -1.03
C VAL A 122 -6.28 8.23 0.02
N GLN A 123 -6.94 9.17 0.70
CA GLN A 123 -7.98 8.88 1.69
C GLN A 123 -9.33 8.64 0.99
N LYS A 124 -9.61 7.37 0.68
CA LYS A 124 -10.90 6.90 0.15
C LYS A 124 -11.32 5.63 0.87
N LYS A 125 -12.63 5.32 0.85
CA LYS A 125 -13.16 4.10 1.46
C LYS A 125 -12.63 2.85 0.74
N TRP A 126 -12.06 1.92 1.49
CA TRP A 126 -11.53 0.68 0.94
C TRP A 126 -12.64 -0.34 0.67
N GLN A 127 -12.45 -1.13 -0.36
CA GLN A 127 -13.24 -2.33 -0.62
C GLN A 127 -12.66 -3.48 0.19
N THR A 128 -13.41 -3.99 1.17
CA THR A 128 -12.95 -5.03 2.11
C THR A 128 -13.26 -6.45 1.65
N SER A 129 -13.98 -6.61 0.54
CA SER A 129 -14.35 -7.93 0.01
C SER A 129 -13.14 -8.66 -0.58
N PRO A 130 -12.82 -9.89 -0.14
CA PRO A 130 -11.73 -10.70 -0.72
C PRO A 130 -11.95 -10.97 -2.22
N GLN A 131 -13.20 -11.16 -2.64
CA GLN A 131 -13.55 -11.38 -4.06
C GLN A 131 -13.26 -10.16 -4.94
N ARG A 132 -13.10 -8.97 -4.33
CA ARG A 132 -12.80 -7.71 -5.02
C ARG A 132 -11.34 -7.29 -4.86
N GLY A 133 -10.46 -8.24 -4.51
CA GLY A 133 -9.02 -8.04 -4.45
C GLY A 133 -8.50 -7.54 -3.10
N PHE A 134 -9.32 -7.55 -2.04
CA PHE A 134 -8.82 -7.28 -0.69
C PHE A 134 -7.98 -8.46 -0.19
N ARG A 135 -6.76 -8.17 0.27
CA ARG A 135 -5.85 -9.15 0.85
C ARG A 135 -5.11 -8.49 2.01
N CYS A 136 -5.09 -9.16 3.16
CA CYS A 136 -4.27 -8.77 4.30
C CYS A 136 -3.73 -10.05 4.94
N ASN A 137 -2.50 -10.43 4.62
CA ASN A 137 -1.88 -11.62 5.20
C ASN A 137 -0.39 -11.44 5.45
N PHE A 138 0.12 -12.22 6.40
CA PHE A 138 1.53 -12.31 6.73
C PHE A 138 1.96 -13.77 6.63
N VAL A 139 2.80 -14.08 5.63
CA VAL A 139 3.23 -15.46 5.34
C VAL A 139 4.71 -15.45 4.98
N ARG A 140 5.50 -16.31 5.65
CA ARG A 140 6.94 -16.49 5.38
C ARG A 140 7.73 -15.17 5.38
N GLY A 141 7.48 -14.31 6.36
CA GLY A 141 8.16 -13.02 6.46
C GLY A 141 7.65 -11.96 5.48
N VAL A 142 6.65 -12.25 4.64
CA VAL A 142 6.08 -11.27 3.71
C VAL A 142 4.72 -10.80 4.21
N PHE A 143 4.60 -9.51 4.46
CA PHE A 143 3.34 -8.85 4.77
C PHE A 143 2.74 -8.26 3.49
N SER A 144 1.59 -8.79 3.06
CA SER A 144 0.86 -8.33 1.89
C SER A 144 -0.44 -7.66 2.32
N LEU A 145 -0.56 -6.37 2.01
CA LEU A 145 -1.79 -5.59 2.15
C LEU A 145 -2.21 -5.02 0.80
N TRP A 146 -3.23 -5.61 0.19
CA TRP A 146 -3.78 -5.19 -1.09
C TRP A 146 -5.22 -4.74 -0.89
N PHE A 147 -5.56 -3.59 -1.44
CA PHE A 147 -6.93 -3.11 -1.43
C PHE A 147 -7.21 -2.23 -2.63
N ASN A 148 -8.46 -2.29 -3.08
CA ASN A 148 -9.01 -1.36 -4.05
C ASN A 148 -9.92 -0.36 -3.33
N PHE A 149 -10.11 0.81 -3.92
CA PHE A 149 -11.10 1.76 -3.47
C PHE A 149 -12.50 1.37 -3.91
N ASN A 150 -13.48 1.70 -3.07
CA ASN A 150 -14.87 1.53 -3.44
C ASN A 150 -15.22 2.47 -4.59
N ARG A 151 -15.82 1.90 -5.63
CA ARG A 151 -16.43 2.68 -6.70
C ARG A 151 -17.79 3.16 -6.23
N ILE A 152 -17.92 4.47 -6.00
CA ILE A 152 -19.19 5.08 -5.64
C ILE A 152 -19.99 5.22 -6.94
N TRP A 153 -21.11 4.51 -7.04
CA TRP A 153 -22.08 4.77 -8.10
C TRP A 153 -22.99 5.91 -7.64
N TYR A 154 -22.96 7.01 -8.37
CA TYR A 154 -23.97 8.03 -8.22
C TYR A 154 -25.31 7.47 -8.71
N ARG A 155 -26.26 7.29 -7.79
CA ARG A 155 -27.65 6.99 -8.13
C ARG A 155 -28.35 8.34 -8.33
N ARG A 156 -28.90 8.54 -9.52
CA ARG A 156 -29.68 9.73 -9.89
C ARG A 156 -31.12 9.57 -9.47
#